data_AF-A0A850QY59-F1
#
_entry.id   AF-A0A850QY59-F1
#
_cell.length_a   1.000
_cell.length_b   1.000
_cell.length_c   1.000
_cell.angle_alpha   90.00
_cell.angle_beta   90.00
_cell.angle_gamma   90.00
#
_symmetry.space_group_name_H-M   'P 1'
#
loop_
_entity.id
_entity.type
_entity.pdbx_description
1 polymer ?
#
loop_
_entity_poly.entity_id
_entity_poly.type
_entity_poly.pdbx_seq_one_letter_code
_entity_poly.pdbx_strand_id
1 'polypeptide(L)'
;MSYQCPLCHHSLSLTDHHWRCQNNHQFDVAKEGYVNLMPAHHKSSKNPGDNKEMMQARRLFLNTDHYQPLRDAVIAQLQQHLP
;
A
#
# COMPACT_ATOMS: atom_id res chain seq x y z
N MET A 1 9.93 10.03 0.00
CA MET A 1 8.47 9.91 -0.16
C MET A 1 7.81 10.36 1.13
N SER A 2 6.86 11.29 1.06
CA SER A 2 6.11 11.79 2.23
C SER A 2 4.72 11.15 2.21
N TYR A 3 4.31 10.54 3.32
CA TYR A 3 2.93 10.06 3.46
C TYR A 3 2.01 11.25 3.75
N GLN A 4 0.77 11.14 3.28
CA GLN A 4 -0.24 12.17 3.45
C GLN A 4 -1.40 11.66 4.30
N CYS A 5 -1.88 12.47 5.22
CA CYS A 5 -3.02 12.12 6.06
C CYS A 5 -4.29 12.04 5.19
N PRO A 6 -5.03 10.91 5.19
CA PRO A 6 -6.26 10.77 4.40
C PRO A 6 -7.43 11.63 4.90
N LEU A 7 -7.32 12.22 6.10
CA LEU A 7 -8.39 13.03 6.71
C LEU A 7 -8.19 14.54 6.52
N CYS A 8 -6.93 15.00 6.52
CA CYS A 8 -6.63 16.44 6.49
C CYS A 8 -5.56 16.82 5.47
N HIS A 9 -5.05 15.87 4.70
CA HIS A 9 -4.10 16.10 3.61
C HIS A 9 -2.74 16.72 4.01
N HIS A 10 -2.47 16.87 5.30
CA HIS A 10 -1.16 17.27 5.82
C HIS A 10 -0.18 16.09 5.80
N SER A 11 1.12 16.39 5.77
CA SER A 11 2.17 15.35 5.83
C SER A 11 2.10 14.56 7.14
N LEU A 12 2.35 13.26 7.03
CA LEU A 12 2.51 12.35 8.15
C LEU A 12 3.98 12.22 8.50
N SER A 13 4.27 12.29 9.79
CA SER A 13 5.59 12.02 10.36
C SER A 13 5.54 10.71 11.12
N LEU A 14 6.54 9.85 10.95
CA LEU A 14 6.68 8.62 11.71
C LEU A 14 7.31 8.96 13.06
N THR A 15 6.63 8.60 14.14
CA THR A 15 7.17 8.65 15.50
C THR A 15 6.98 7.28 16.13
N ASP A 16 8.07 6.62 16.49
CA ASP A 16 8.11 5.22 16.95
C ASP A 16 7.42 4.25 15.96
N HIS A 17 6.17 3.89 16.23
CA HIS A 17 5.35 2.96 15.44
C HIS A 17 4.04 3.58 14.96
N HIS A 18 3.99 4.92 14.92
CA HIS A 18 2.78 5.67 14.62
C HIS A 18 3.07 6.76 13.59
N TRP A 19 2.24 6.85 12.57
CA TRP A 19 2.22 7.97 11.64
C TRP A 19 1.27 9.03 12.16
N ARG A 20 1.75 10.27 12.34
CA ARG A 20 0.97 11.38 12.88
C ARG A 20 1.10 12.65 12.04
N CYS A 21 -0.02 13.34 11.80
CA CYS A 21 -0.03 14.67 11.18
C CYS A 21 -0.08 15.80 12.24
N GLN A 22 0.04 17.06 11.80
CA GLN A 22 -0.03 18.22 12.69
C GLN A 22 -1.38 18.38 13.42
N ASN A 23 -2.46 17.83 12.87
CA ASN A 23 -3.79 17.82 13.49
C ASN A 23 -4.01 16.61 14.43
N ASN A 24 -2.94 15.89 14.80
CA ASN A 24 -2.96 14.73 15.68
C ASN A 24 -3.78 13.52 15.19
N HIS A 25 -4.08 13.41 13.89
CA HIS A 25 -4.57 12.14 13.34
C HIS A 25 -3.44 11.11 13.35
N GLN A 26 -3.71 9.94 13.92
CA GLN A 26 -2.73 8.87 14.11
C GLN A 26 -3.11 7.62 13.32
N PHE A 27 -2.11 6.96 12.74
CA PHE A 27 -2.24 5.67 12.06
C PHE A 27 -1.13 4.73 12.55
N ASP A 28 -1.53 3.60 13.11
CA ASP A 28 -0.59 2.64 13.69
C ASP A 28 0.03 1.77 12.59
N VAL A 29 1.31 1.41 12.77
CA VAL A 29 1.99 0.43 11.92
C VAL A 29 1.60 -0.96 12.38
N ALA A 30 1.04 -1.77 11.47
CA ALA A 30 0.71 -3.16 11.73
C ALA A 30 1.97 -3.99 12.01
N LYS A 31 1.82 -5.14 12.68
CA LYS A 31 2.94 -6.04 12.99
C LYS A 31 3.67 -6.55 11.74
N GLU A 32 2.99 -6.61 10.60
CA GLU A 32 3.55 -6.96 9.29
C GLU A 32 4.27 -5.78 8.60
N GLY A 33 4.32 -4.60 9.23
CA GLY A 33 5.09 -3.43 8.79
C GLY A 33 4.32 -2.43 7.91
N TYR A 34 3.07 -2.71 7.54
CA TYR A 34 2.25 -1.78 6.74
C TYR A 34 1.48 -0.78 7.62
N VAL A 35 1.15 0.39 7.07
CA VAL A 35 0.25 1.38 7.68
C VAL A 35 -1.09 1.40 6.94
N ASN A 36 -2.21 1.30 7.66
CA ASN A 36 -3.54 1.38 7.07
C ASN A 36 -4.02 2.84 7.03
N LEU A 37 -4.06 3.43 5.83
CA LEU A 37 -4.52 4.80 5.59
C LEU A 37 -5.99 4.87 5.10
N MET A 38 -6.76 3.79 5.23
CA MET A 38 -8.18 3.77 4.87
C MET A 38 -9.05 4.29 6.03
N PRO A 39 -9.89 5.32 5.83
CA PRO A 39 -10.82 5.80 6.86
C PRO A 39 -11.82 4.72 7.30
N ALA A 40 -12.10 4.65 8.61
CA ALA A 40 -12.92 3.60 9.21
C ALA A 40 -14.35 3.50 8.63
N HIS A 41 -14.94 4.62 8.19
CA HIS A 41 -16.29 4.68 7.60
C HIS A 41 -16.37 4.26 6.13
N HIS A 42 -15.22 4.02 5.47
CA HIS A 42 -15.13 3.52 4.10
C HIS A 42 -14.65 2.06 4.05
N LYS A 43 -14.94 1.27 5.10
CA LYS A 43 -14.63 -0.15 5.10
C LYS A 43 -15.75 -0.94 4.40
N SER A 44 -15.38 -1.49 3.25
CA SER A 44 -15.98 -2.67 2.61
C SER A 44 -17.36 -2.48 1.98
N SER A 45 -17.41 -2.52 0.64
CA SER A 45 -18.58 -3.06 -0.07
C SER A 45 -18.88 -4.46 0.46
N LYS A 46 -20.16 -4.85 0.52
CA LYS A 46 -20.59 -6.22 0.89
C LYS A 46 -19.99 -7.30 -0.03
N ASN A 47 -19.57 -6.90 -1.24
CA ASN A 47 -18.87 -7.75 -2.20
C ASN A 47 -17.45 -7.23 -2.42
N PRO A 48 -16.47 -7.58 -1.56
CA PRO A 48 -15.07 -7.34 -1.85
C PRO A 48 -14.69 -8.16 -3.09
N GLY A 49 -14.21 -7.51 -4.15
CA GLY A 49 -13.87 -8.19 -5.41
C GLY A 49 -12.78 -9.25 -5.23
N ASP A 50 -11.72 -8.92 -4.47
CA ASP A 50 -10.65 -9.86 -4.15
C ASP A 50 -10.84 -10.42 -2.74
N ASN A 51 -11.02 -11.74 -2.64
CA ASN A 51 -10.97 -12.49 -1.38
C ASN A 51 -9.58 -13.14 -1.18
N LYS A 52 -9.39 -13.83 -0.06
CA LYS A 52 -8.08 -14.42 0.31
C LYS A 52 -7.64 -15.48 -0.70
N GLU A 53 -8.57 -16.31 -1.15
CA GLU A 53 -8.30 -17.40 -2.09
C GLU A 53 -7.86 -16.85 -3.46
N MET A 54 -8.53 -15.80 -3.95
CA MET A 54 -8.14 -15.13 -5.20
C MET A 54 -6.78 -14.45 -5.10
N MET A 55 -6.47 -13.83 -3.95
CA MET A 55 -5.15 -13.25 -3.70
C MET A 55 -4.05 -14.33 -3.72
N GLN A 56 -4.29 -15.50 -3.16
CA GLN A 56 -3.36 -16.63 -3.19
C GLN A 56 -3.17 -17.16 -4.61
N ALA A 57 -4.25 -17.36 -5.37
CA ALA A 57 -4.20 -17.83 -6.75
C ALA A 57 -3.39 -16.88 -7.65
N ARG A 58 -3.61 -15.56 -7.52
CA ARG A 58 -2.81 -14.55 -8.23
C ARG A 58 -1.34 -14.65 -7.88
N ARG A 59 -1.00 -14.81 -6.59
CA ARG A 59 0.39 -14.96 -6.16
C ARG A 59 1.05 -16.20 -6.74
N LEU A 60 0.33 -17.34 -6.75
CA LEU A 60 0.83 -18.59 -7.34
C LEU A 60 1.11 -18.43 -8.85
N PHE A 61 0.19 -17.80 -9.57
CA PHE A 61 0.38 -17.53 -11.00
C PHE A 61 1.54 -16.56 -11.28
N LEU A 62 1.67 -15.47 -10.50
CA LEU A 62 2.77 -14.52 -10.70
C LEU A 62 4.14 -15.12 -10.38
N ASN A 63 4.19 -16.17 -9.55
CA ASN A 63 5.41 -16.91 -9.23
C ASN A 63 5.84 -17.91 -10.33
N THR A 64 5.03 -18.12 -11.38
CA THR A 64 5.45 -18.93 -12.55
C THR A 64 6.05 -18.08 -13.67
N ASP A 65 6.41 -16.82 -13.37
CA ASP A 65 7.11 -15.87 -14.24
C ASP A 65 6.39 -15.50 -15.55
N HIS A 66 5.13 -15.88 -15.75
CA HIS A 66 4.36 -15.48 -16.94
C HIS A 66 4.29 -13.95 -17.13
N TYR A 67 4.31 -13.19 -16.04
CA TYR A 67 4.28 -11.71 -16.06
C TYR A 67 5.67 -11.09 -15.83
N GLN A 68 6.73 -11.90 -15.77
CA GLN A 68 8.08 -11.41 -15.62
C GLN A 68 8.47 -10.39 -16.70
N PRO A 69 8.17 -10.59 -18.01
CA PRO A 69 8.55 -9.60 -19.03
C PRO A 69 7.97 -8.21 -18.79
N LEU A 70 6.74 -8.13 -18.29
CA LEU A 70 6.10 -6.86 -17.92
C LEU A 70 6.81 -6.22 -16.73
N ARG A 71 7.08 -7.00 -15.67
CA ARG A 71 7.80 -6.53 -14.48
C ARG A 71 9.17 -5.96 -14.87
N ASP A 72 9.91 -6.69 -15.67
CA ASP A 72 11.27 -6.35 -16.06
C ASP A 72 11.29 -5.10 -16.96
N ALA A 73 10.32 -4.95 -17.86
CA ALA A 73 10.14 -3.74 -18.65
C ALA A 73 9.86 -2.50 -17.77
N VAL A 74 8.99 -2.62 -16.77
CA VAL A 74 8.71 -1.53 -15.82
C VAL A 74 9.97 -1.18 -15.01
N ILE A 75 10.72 -2.18 -14.54
CA ILE A 75 11.98 -1.95 -13.81
C ILE A 75 12.98 -1.18 -14.69
N ALA A 76 13.14 -1.57 -15.96
CA ALA A 76 14.04 -0.88 -16.89
C ALA A 76 13.63 0.59 -17.09
N GLN A 77 12.33 0.86 -17.23
CA GLN A 77 11.83 2.24 -17.32
C GLN A 77 12.10 3.05 -16.04
N LEU A 78 11.89 2.44 -14.87
CA LEU A 78 12.18 3.11 -13.60
C LEU A 78 13.67 3.41 -13.44
N GLN A 79 14.55 2.49 -13.79
CA GLN A 79 16.01 2.70 -13.76
C GLN A 79 16.48 3.80 -14.71
N GLN A 80 15.77 4.00 -15.83
CA GLN A 80 16.08 5.05 -16.79
C GLN A 80 15.63 6.44 -16.31
N HIS A 81 14.54 6.52 -15.54
CA HIS A 81 13.85 7.78 -15.25
C HIS A 81 13.91 8.25 -13.79
N LEU A 82 14.17 7.35 -12.84
CA LEU A 82 14.35 7.70 -11.44
C LEU A 82 15.85 7.86 -11.13
N PRO A 83 16.22 8.88 -10.33
CA PRO A 83 17.60 9.08 -9.87
C PRO A 83 18.05 7.98 -8.89
#